data_AF-A0A2K3JPS7-F1
#
_entry.id   AF-A0A2K3JPS7-F1
#
_cell.length_a   1.000
_cell.length_b   1.000
_cell.length_c   1.000
_cell.angle_alpha   90.00
_cell.angle_beta   90.00
_cell.angle_gamma   90.00
#
_symmetry.space_group_name_H-M   'P 1'
#
loop_
_entity.id
_entity.type
_entity.pdbx_description
1 polymer ?
#
loop_
_entity_poly.entity_id
_entity_poly.type
_entity_poly.pdbx_seq_one_letter_code
_entity_poly.pdbx_strand_id
1 'polypeptide(L)'
;MTYRNIQDLRAAGIKLKSSETRRPTDVGFSEGWLAAKLTLPEIVVDDTTKSTFLNLIAYEMCPDFKNDYGICSFAAFMDSLIDHPEDVKELRSKGILLNSLGSDEEVADLFNVISTDLVPNPLTYLEVRAKIHKHYSNKCKTWIALGIHTYFNNPWAFIAFLAAFIALALTFIQTWFAINPAS
;
A
#
# COMPACT_ATOMS: atom_id res chain seq x y z
N MET A 1 -1.82 -1.36 -9.84
CA MET A 1 -1.30 -2.10 -8.66
C MET A 1 -2.25 -1.83 -7.50
N THR A 2 -2.62 -2.82 -6.69
CA THR A 2 -3.65 -2.69 -5.63
C THR A 2 -3.12 -3.17 -4.27
N TYR A 3 -2.04 -2.57 -3.82
CA TYR A 3 -1.82 -2.33 -2.38
C TYR A 3 -1.66 -0.81 -2.26
N ARG A 4 -2.33 -0.19 -1.30
CA ARG A 4 -2.45 1.28 -1.24
C ARG A 4 -1.43 1.93 -0.32
N ASN A 5 -1.01 1.24 0.74
CA ASN A 5 -0.08 1.78 1.75
C ASN A 5 0.42 0.68 2.71
N ILE A 6 1.14 1.08 3.76
CA ILE A 6 1.66 0.18 4.79
C ILE A 6 0.58 -0.57 5.56
N GLN A 7 -0.57 0.04 5.82
CA GLN A 7 -1.67 -0.68 6.48
C GLN A 7 -2.13 -1.89 5.66
N ASP A 8 -2.30 -1.71 4.34
CA ASP A 8 -2.67 -2.82 3.44
C ASP A 8 -1.63 -3.94 3.44
N LEU A 9 -0.34 -3.59 3.44
CA LEU A 9 0.75 -4.58 3.51
C LEU A 9 0.68 -5.40 4.80
N ARG A 10 0.42 -4.74 5.93
CA ARG A 10 0.29 -5.41 7.23
C ARG A 10 -0.94 -6.29 7.30
N ALA A 11 -2.08 -5.82 6.78
CA ALA A 11 -3.30 -6.62 6.67
C ALA A 11 -3.08 -7.89 5.83
N ALA A 12 -2.23 -7.82 4.81
CA ALA A 12 -1.82 -8.96 4.01
C ALA A 12 -0.78 -9.88 4.70
N GLY A 13 -0.34 -9.56 5.92
CA GLY A 13 0.62 -10.34 6.69
C GLY A 13 2.09 -10.06 6.34
N ILE A 14 2.37 -8.96 5.64
CA ILE A 14 3.75 -8.52 5.34
C ILE A 14 4.26 -7.71 6.53
N LYS A 15 5.41 -8.11 7.08
CA LYS A 15 6.07 -7.41 8.18
C LYS A 15 7.11 -6.44 7.64
N LEU A 16 7.16 -5.24 8.20
CA LEU A 16 8.20 -4.27 7.88
C LEU A 16 9.47 -4.54 8.70
N LYS A 17 10.64 -4.29 8.10
CA LYS A 17 11.95 -4.41 8.74
C LYS A 17 12.88 -3.29 8.25
N SER A 18 13.68 -2.72 9.14
CA SER A 18 14.82 -1.86 8.75
C SER A 18 15.94 -2.68 8.11
N SER A 19 16.60 -2.13 7.09
CA SER A 19 17.87 -2.63 6.55
C SER A 19 19.08 -2.25 7.41
N GLU A 20 18.91 -1.33 8.37
CA GLU A 20 19.97 -0.70 9.18
C GLU A 20 20.96 0.14 8.33
N THR A 21 20.57 0.45 7.09
CA THR A 21 21.34 1.30 6.16
C THR A 21 20.49 2.46 5.68
N ARG A 22 21.12 3.55 5.24
CA ARG A 22 20.43 4.73 4.68
C ARG A 22 20.46 4.77 3.15
N ARG A 23 20.69 3.63 2.50
CA ARG A 23 20.85 3.57 1.04
C ARG A 23 19.49 3.31 0.39
N PRO A 24 19.02 4.17 -0.54
CA PRO A 24 17.77 3.95 -1.25
C PRO A 24 17.69 2.59 -1.95
N THR A 25 18.83 2.02 -2.36
CA THR A 25 18.92 0.70 -3.01
C THR A 25 18.58 -0.46 -2.10
N ASP A 26 18.66 -0.29 -0.78
CA ASP A 26 18.56 -1.38 0.20
C ASP A 26 17.10 -1.68 0.57
N VAL A 27 16.26 -1.73 -0.47
CA VAL A 27 14.86 -2.14 -0.42
C VAL A 27 14.78 -3.59 -0.87
N GLY A 28 14.15 -4.45 -0.07
CA GLY A 28 14.09 -5.87 -0.35
C GLY A 28 12.77 -6.49 0.05
N PHE A 29 12.43 -7.61 -0.58
CA PHE A 29 11.28 -8.42 -0.19
C PHE A 29 11.68 -9.89 -0.10
N SER A 30 11.34 -10.51 1.02
CA SER A 30 11.59 -11.93 1.27
C SER A 30 10.31 -12.62 1.71
N GLU A 31 9.96 -13.73 1.08
CA GLU A 31 8.91 -14.64 1.56
C GLU A 31 9.55 -15.70 2.46
N GLY A 32 9.17 -15.71 3.73
CA GLY A 32 9.50 -16.79 4.65
C GLY A 32 8.35 -17.78 4.79
N TRP A 33 8.63 -18.93 5.41
CA TRP A 33 7.63 -19.97 5.70
C TRP A 33 6.43 -19.45 6.50
N LEU A 34 6.67 -18.51 7.43
CA LEU A 34 5.65 -18.00 8.35
C LEU A 34 5.15 -16.58 8.04
N ALA A 35 5.96 -15.76 7.38
CA ALA A 35 5.61 -14.38 7.06
C ALA A 35 6.45 -13.84 5.90
N ALA A 36 5.85 -12.98 5.10
CA ALA A 36 6.58 -12.13 4.18
C ALA A 36 7.17 -10.93 4.93
N LYS A 37 8.31 -10.43 4.45
CA LYS A 37 8.99 -9.26 5.00
C LYS A 37 9.34 -8.29 3.88
N LEU A 38 9.01 -7.02 4.11
CA LEU A 38 9.48 -5.88 3.33
C LEU A 38 10.58 -5.19 4.14
N THR A 39 11.80 -5.20 3.62
CA THR A 39 12.95 -4.52 4.19
C THR A 39 13.10 -3.16 3.52
N LEU A 40 13.24 -2.11 4.32
CA LEU A 40 13.36 -0.73 3.88
C LEU A 40 14.60 -0.07 4.52
N PRO A 41 15.25 0.88 3.82
CA PRO A 41 16.30 1.68 4.42
C PRO A 41 15.80 2.58 5.53
N GLU A 42 16.69 2.93 6.45
CA GLU A 42 16.46 3.98 7.44
C GLU A 42 16.39 5.35 6.77
N ILE A 43 15.38 6.12 7.15
CA ILE A 43 15.09 7.45 6.62
C ILE A 43 15.01 8.41 7.80
N VAL A 44 15.74 9.51 7.71
CA VAL A 44 15.59 10.64 8.64
C VAL A 44 14.82 11.72 7.90
N VAL A 45 13.71 12.18 8.49
CA VAL A 45 12.88 13.25 7.94
C VAL A 45 12.98 14.45 8.85
N ASP A 46 13.42 15.57 8.31
CA ASP A 46 13.62 16.85 8.98
C ASP A 46 13.21 18.02 8.06
N ASP A 47 13.33 19.25 8.56
CA ASP A 47 12.96 20.48 7.84
C ASP A 47 13.66 20.64 6.47
N THR A 48 14.83 20.03 6.29
CA THR A 48 15.62 20.12 5.05
C THR A 48 15.27 19.04 4.04
N THR A 49 14.56 18.00 4.47
CA THR A 49 14.30 16.79 3.68
C THR A 49 13.55 17.13 2.41
N LYS A 50 12.50 17.96 2.50
CA LYS A 50 11.70 18.37 1.33
C LYS A 50 12.55 19.07 0.27
N SER A 51 13.30 20.10 0.66
CA SER A 51 14.17 20.82 -0.28
C SER A 51 15.26 19.92 -0.86
N THR A 52 15.80 19.01 -0.06
CA THR A 52 16.85 18.08 -0.49
C THR A 52 16.32 17.14 -1.57
N PHE A 53 15.18 16.48 -1.32
CA PHE A 53 14.56 15.60 -2.29
C PHE A 53 14.19 16.32 -3.59
N LEU A 54 13.53 17.48 -3.50
CA LEU A 54 13.14 18.24 -4.70
C LEU A 54 14.35 18.70 -5.51
N ASN A 55 15.43 19.15 -4.87
CA ASN A 55 16.65 19.55 -5.56
C ASN A 55 17.37 18.36 -6.20
N LEU A 56 17.44 17.20 -5.52
CA LEU A 56 18.04 15.98 -6.07
C LEU A 56 17.23 15.44 -7.25
N ILE A 57 15.90 15.44 -7.15
CA ILE A 57 15.01 15.03 -8.25
C ILE A 57 15.18 16.00 -9.43
N ALA A 58 15.18 17.32 -9.20
CA ALA A 58 15.43 18.30 -10.26
C ALA A 58 16.78 18.07 -10.96
N TYR A 59 17.81 17.71 -10.19
CA TYR A 59 19.12 17.36 -10.72
C TYR A 59 19.09 16.05 -11.55
N GLU A 60 18.36 15.02 -11.11
CA GLU A 60 18.13 13.79 -11.88
C GLU A 60 17.37 14.05 -13.20
N MET A 61 16.50 15.04 -13.23
CA MET A 61 15.73 15.41 -14.42
C MET A 61 16.49 16.28 -15.42
N CYS A 62 17.73 16.70 -15.12
CA CYS A 62 18.55 17.46 -16.06
C CYS A 62 18.92 16.60 -17.29
N PRO A 63 18.66 17.05 -18.54
CA PRO A 63 18.90 16.26 -19.75
C PRO A 63 20.36 15.80 -19.94
N ASP A 64 21.31 16.59 -19.45
CA ASP A 64 22.74 16.32 -19.59
C ASP A 64 23.28 15.35 -18.51
N PHE A 65 22.47 15.03 -17.50
CA PHE A 65 22.86 14.15 -16.40
C PHE A 65 22.35 12.73 -16.61
N LYS A 66 23.24 11.84 -17.08
CA LYS A 66 22.93 10.40 -17.23
C LYS A 66 22.85 9.74 -15.86
N ASN A 67 21.64 9.32 -15.47
CA ASN A 67 21.37 8.63 -14.21
C ASN A 67 20.27 7.58 -14.40
N ASP A 68 19.93 6.85 -13.33
CA ASP A 68 18.91 5.81 -13.30
C ASP A 68 17.60 6.23 -12.63
N TYR A 69 17.46 7.52 -12.32
CA TYR A 69 16.36 8.15 -11.58
C TYR A 69 16.16 7.54 -10.19
N GLY A 70 17.24 7.17 -9.52
CA GLY A 70 17.21 6.46 -8.24
C GLY A 70 16.47 7.22 -7.14
N ILE A 71 16.71 8.53 -6.99
CA ILE A 71 16.07 9.36 -5.96
C ILE A 71 14.58 9.57 -6.27
N CYS A 72 14.25 9.91 -7.52
CA CYS A 72 12.86 10.03 -7.99
C CYS A 72 12.10 8.71 -7.79
N SER A 73 12.71 7.58 -8.13
CA SER A 73 12.13 6.26 -7.95
C SER A 73 11.94 5.89 -6.48
N PHE A 74 12.88 6.28 -5.62
CA PHE A 74 12.77 6.06 -4.17
C PHE A 74 11.66 6.92 -3.55
N ALA A 75 11.59 8.21 -3.90
CA ALA A 75 10.51 9.09 -3.46
C ALA A 75 9.14 8.55 -3.85
N ALA A 76 8.96 8.16 -5.12
CA ALA A 76 7.72 7.56 -5.61
C ALA A 76 7.42 6.18 -4.96
N PHE A 77 8.44 5.42 -4.56
CA PHE A 77 8.22 4.17 -3.83
C PHE A 77 7.77 4.43 -2.39
N MET A 78 8.42 5.35 -1.67
CA MET A 78 8.06 5.70 -0.30
C MET A 78 6.68 6.34 -0.21
N ASP A 79 6.33 7.22 -1.14
CA ASP A 79 4.99 7.78 -1.29
C ASP A 79 3.92 6.69 -1.44
N SER A 80 4.16 5.69 -2.30
CA SER A 80 3.22 4.56 -2.44
C SER A 80 3.06 3.69 -1.20
N LEU A 81 3.90 3.88 -0.17
CA LEU A 81 3.80 3.21 1.12
C LEU A 81 3.19 4.10 2.22
N ILE A 82 3.27 5.42 2.08
CA ILE A 82 2.90 6.41 3.08
C ILE A 82 1.76 7.27 2.53
N ASP A 83 0.52 6.88 2.84
CA ASP A 83 -0.67 7.65 2.44
C ASP A 83 -1.22 8.44 3.63
N HIS A 84 -1.06 7.90 4.85
CA HIS A 84 -1.63 8.46 6.08
C HIS A 84 -0.61 8.53 7.23
N PRO A 85 -0.85 9.35 8.28
CA PRO A 85 0.03 9.46 9.45
C PRO A 85 0.28 8.11 10.15
N GLU A 86 -0.68 7.19 10.09
CA GLU A 86 -0.60 5.85 10.64
C GLU A 86 0.49 4.99 9.96
N ASP A 87 0.76 5.24 8.68
CA ASP A 87 1.83 4.58 7.94
C ASP A 87 3.20 5.07 8.43
N VAL A 88 3.33 6.38 8.65
CA VAL A 88 4.53 7.00 9.25
C VAL A 88 4.77 6.46 10.64
N LYS A 89 3.72 6.41 11.49
CA LYS A 89 3.79 5.87 12.84
C LYS A 89 4.27 4.42 12.85
N GLU A 90 3.79 3.59 11.92
CA GLU A 90 4.25 2.21 11.81
C GLU A 90 5.73 2.15 11.39
N LEU A 91 6.17 2.94 10.40
CA LEU A 91 7.58 3.00 10.00
C LEU A 91 8.49 3.38 11.16
N ARG A 92 8.08 4.38 11.95
CA ARG A 92 8.77 4.80 13.17
C ARG A 92 8.86 3.68 14.20
N SER A 93 7.76 2.95 14.42
CA SER A 93 7.72 1.82 15.36
C SER A 93 8.70 0.69 14.99
N LYS A 94 9.14 0.64 13.72
CA LYS A 94 10.11 -0.34 13.20
C LYS A 94 11.52 0.20 13.05
N GLY A 95 11.77 1.44 13.46
CA GLY A 95 13.06 2.11 13.29
C GLY A 95 13.42 2.38 11.83
N ILE A 96 12.44 2.34 10.92
CA ILE A 96 12.66 2.61 9.49
C ILE A 96 12.63 4.13 9.24
N LEU A 97 11.80 4.86 9.98
CA LEU A 97 11.68 6.31 9.87
C LEU A 97 12.00 6.97 11.21
N LEU A 98 12.89 7.96 11.18
CA LEU A 98 13.15 8.89 12.28
C LEU A 98 12.53 10.23 11.93
N ASN A 99 11.48 10.60 12.67
CA ASN A 99 10.78 11.87 12.48
C ASN A 99 11.44 12.95 13.35
N SER A 100 12.07 13.92 12.68
CA SER A 100 12.63 15.16 13.22
C SER A 100 12.02 16.40 12.56
N LEU A 101 10.94 16.23 11.79
CA LEU A 101 10.19 17.31 11.14
C LEU A 101 9.10 17.87 12.07
N GLY A 102 8.45 16.97 12.83
CA GLY A 102 7.37 17.36 13.72
C GLY A 102 6.39 16.22 13.96
N SER A 103 5.18 16.37 13.45
CA SER A 103 4.09 15.39 13.54
C SER A 103 4.21 14.28 12.48
N ASP A 104 3.48 13.18 12.67
CA ASP A 104 3.43 12.10 11.67
C ASP A 104 2.61 12.54 10.44
N GLU A 105 1.66 13.47 10.64
CA GLU A 105 0.89 14.17 9.61
C GLU A 105 1.78 14.97 8.67
N GLU A 106 2.67 15.81 9.21
CA GLU A 106 3.59 16.63 8.41
C GLU A 106 4.53 15.77 7.56
N VAL A 107 4.92 14.59 8.04
CA VAL A 107 5.75 13.65 7.28
C VAL A 107 4.96 13.01 6.14
N ALA A 108 3.71 12.59 6.38
CA ALA A 108 2.86 12.04 5.33
C ALA A 108 2.60 13.08 4.23
N ASP A 109 2.24 14.31 4.62
CA ASP A 109 2.05 15.43 3.69
C ASP A 109 3.32 15.76 2.91
N LEU A 110 4.50 15.69 3.54
CA LEU A 110 5.78 15.90 2.86
C LEU A 110 5.98 14.92 1.70
N PHE A 111 5.74 13.62 1.91
CA PHE A 111 5.90 12.61 0.86
C PHE A 111 4.85 12.77 -0.26
N ASN A 112 3.59 13.00 0.10
CA ASN A 112 2.50 13.28 -0.83
C ASN A 112 2.77 14.50 -1.73
N VAL A 113 3.45 15.53 -1.20
CA VAL A 113 3.82 16.72 -1.97
C VAL A 113 5.04 16.46 -2.87
N ILE A 114 6.05 15.74 -2.39
CA ILE A 114 7.26 15.44 -3.19
C ILE A 114 6.93 14.51 -4.36
N SER A 115 5.92 13.64 -4.21
CA SER A 115 5.54 12.66 -5.22
C SER A 115 4.69 13.22 -6.37
N THR A 116 4.22 14.46 -6.24
CA THR A 116 3.42 15.11 -7.28
C THR A 116 4.24 15.25 -8.56
N ASP A 117 3.71 14.72 -9.67
CA ASP A 117 4.31 14.77 -11.02
C ASP A 117 5.66 14.05 -11.19
N LEU A 118 6.00 13.09 -10.32
CA LEU A 118 7.21 12.29 -10.50
C LEU A 118 7.13 11.33 -11.70
N VAL A 119 8.25 11.20 -12.41
CA VAL A 119 8.45 10.22 -13.49
C VAL A 119 9.54 9.23 -13.07
N PRO A 120 9.24 8.26 -12.19
CA PRO A 120 10.23 7.31 -11.70
C PRO A 120 10.65 6.33 -12.79
N ASN A 121 11.82 5.72 -12.64
CA ASN A 121 12.24 4.63 -13.49
C ASN A 121 11.42 3.37 -13.14
N PRO A 122 10.63 2.81 -14.08
CA PRO A 122 9.74 1.70 -13.81
C PRO A 122 10.46 0.39 -13.49
N LEU A 123 11.77 0.30 -13.81
CA LEU A 123 12.59 -0.87 -13.51
C LEU A 123 13.08 -0.85 -12.05
N THR A 124 13.18 0.33 -11.43
CA THR A 124 13.62 0.47 -10.05
C THR A 124 12.57 -0.13 -9.10
N TYR A 125 13.03 -1.03 -8.22
CA TYR A 125 12.19 -1.84 -7.33
C TYR A 125 11.15 -2.74 -8.02
N LEU A 126 11.24 -2.95 -9.34
CA LEU A 126 10.28 -3.77 -10.09
C LEU A 126 10.12 -5.17 -9.47
N GLU A 127 11.24 -5.82 -9.12
CA GLU A 127 11.24 -7.14 -8.50
C GLU A 127 10.54 -7.12 -7.13
N VAL A 128 10.80 -6.10 -6.31
CA VAL A 128 10.18 -5.93 -4.99
C VAL A 128 8.67 -5.71 -5.16
N ARG A 129 8.25 -4.78 -6.02
CA ARG A 129 6.84 -4.51 -6.29
C ARG A 129 6.12 -5.74 -6.83
N ALA A 130 6.77 -6.51 -7.72
CA ALA A 130 6.22 -7.74 -8.27
C ALA A 130 6.03 -8.82 -7.20
N LYS A 131 7.01 -9.01 -6.31
CA LYS A 131 6.90 -9.97 -5.20
C LYS A 131 5.82 -9.57 -4.20
N ILE A 132 5.72 -8.28 -3.83
CA ILE A 132 4.64 -7.77 -2.97
C ILE A 132 3.28 -8.07 -3.62
N HIS A 133 3.12 -7.72 -4.90
CA HIS A 133 1.86 -7.93 -5.62
C HIS A 133 1.47 -9.42 -5.68
N LYS A 134 2.45 -10.29 -5.98
CA LYS A 134 2.24 -11.74 -5.99
C LYS A 134 1.78 -12.25 -4.62
N HIS A 135 2.43 -11.81 -3.54
CA HIS A 135 2.06 -12.19 -2.18
C HIS A 135 0.63 -11.77 -1.85
N TYR A 136 0.32 -10.49 -2.09
CA TYR A 136 -0.98 -9.90 -1.83
C TYR A 136 -2.10 -10.61 -2.60
N SER A 137 -1.90 -10.82 -3.90
CA SER A 137 -2.84 -11.52 -4.77
C SER A 137 -3.10 -12.95 -4.32
N ASN A 138 -2.05 -13.68 -3.95
CA ASN A 138 -2.18 -15.05 -3.46
C ASN A 138 -2.93 -15.11 -2.12
N LYS A 139 -2.59 -14.24 -1.17
CA LYS A 139 -3.31 -14.18 0.13
C LYS A 139 -4.78 -13.85 -0.05
N CYS A 140 -5.10 -12.87 -0.88
CA CYS A 140 -6.49 -12.53 -1.21
C CYS A 140 -7.24 -13.74 -1.77
N LYS A 141 -6.66 -14.43 -2.76
CA LYS A 141 -7.23 -15.68 -3.31
C LYS A 141 -7.42 -16.76 -2.25
N THR A 142 -6.46 -16.96 -1.35
CA THR A 142 -6.57 -17.94 -0.26
C THR A 142 -7.70 -17.59 0.72
N TRP A 143 -7.83 -16.33 1.14
CA TRP A 143 -8.91 -15.89 2.03
C TRP A 143 -10.28 -16.01 1.37
N ILE A 144 -10.40 -15.65 0.08
CA ILE A 144 -11.63 -15.85 -0.69
C ILE A 144 -11.98 -17.34 -0.76
N ALA A 145 -11.00 -18.20 -1.09
CA ALA A 145 -11.22 -19.65 -1.15
C ALA A 145 -11.63 -20.23 0.21
N LEU A 146 -10.98 -19.81 1.30
CA LEU A 146 -11.32 -20.23 2.66
C LEU A 146 -12.72 -19.74 3.07
N GLY A 147 -13.07 -18.50 2.76
CA GLY A 147 -14.40 -17.95 3.02
C GLY A 147 -15.49 -18.71 2.26
N ILE A 148 -15.28 -18.95 0.96
CA ILE A 148 -16.19 -19.78 0.16
C ILE A 148 -16.32 -21.16 0.79
N HIS A 149 -15.20 -21.83 1.10
CA HIS A 149 -15.24 -23.16 1.67
C HIS A 149 -15.95 -23.19 3.03
N THR A 150 -15.64 -22.28 3.96
CA THR A 150 -16.24 -22.27 5.31
C THR A 150 -17.73 -21.92 5.29
N TYR A 151 -18.14 -20.95 4.48
CA TYR A 151 -19.54 -20.50 4.44
C TYR A 151 -20.41 -21.31 3.46
N PHE A 152 -19.86 -21.78 2.35
CA PHE A 152 -20.62 -22.43 1.28
C PHE A 152 -20.46 -23.96 1.21
N ASN A 153 -19.57 -24.60 2.00
CA ASN A 153 -19.61 -26.07 2.13
C ASN A 153 -20.78 -26.58 2.98
N ASN A 154 -21.38 -25.73 3.81
CA ASN A 154 -22.59 -26.12 4.53
C ASN A 154 -23.80 -25.84 3.62
N PRO A 155 -24.48 -26.87 3.09
CA PRO A 155 -25.62 -26.69 2.19
C PRO A 155 -26.71 -25.81 2.81
N TRP A 156 -26.88 -25.91 4.14
CA TRP A 156 -27.84 -25.11 4.89
C TRP A 156 -27.47 -23.64 4.95
N ALA A 157 -26.19 -23.31 5.10
CA ALA A 157 -25.73 -21.92 5.11
C ALA A 157 -25.93 -21.26 3.73
N PHE A 158 -25.69 -22.01 2.66
CA PHE A 158 -25.99 -21.54 1.30
C PHE A 158 -27.49 -21.32 1.06
N ILE A 159 -28.33 -22.28 1.47
CA ILE A 159 -29.80 -22.14 1.35
C ILE A 159 -30.30 -20.93 2.16
N ALA A 160 -29.82 -20.73 3.38
CA ALA A 160 -30.19 -19.60 4.22
C ALA A 160 -29.78 -18.26 3.60
N PHE A 161 -28.57 -18.18 3.05
CA PHE A 161 -28.08 -17.00 2.33
C PHE A 161 -28.96 -16.69 1.11
N LEU A 162 -29.32 -17.71 0.32
CA LEU A 162 -30.18 -17.55 -0.85
C LEU A 162 -31.59 -17.08 -0.47
N ALA A 163 -32.18 -17.66 0.58
CA ALA A 163 -33.49 -17.24 1.09
C ALA A 163 -33.49 -15.77 1.55
N ALA A 164 -32.45 -15.34 2.28
CA ALA A 164 -32.30 -13.96 2.71
C ALA A 164 -32.14 -12.99 1.53
N PHE A 165 -31.37 -13.38 0.50
CA PHE A 165 -31.20 -12.59 -0.72
C PHE A 165 -32.53 -12.43 -1.49
N ILE A 166 -33.30 -13.50 -1.64
CA ILE A 166 -34.63 -13.45 -2.28
C ILE A 166 -35.57 -12.53 -1.48
N ALA A 167 -35.59 -12.65 -0.16
CA ALA A 167 -36.41 -11.79 0.70
C ALA A 167 -36.04 -10.31 0.52
N LEU A 168 -34.74 -9.98 0.49
CA LEU A 168 -34.26 -8.61 0.28
C LEU A 168 -34.65 -8.07 -1.10
N ALA A 169 -34.54 -8.90 -2.15
CA ALA A 169 -35.00 -8.54 -3.50
C ALA A 169 -36.51 -8.27 -3.55
N LEU A 170 -37.32 -9.11 -2.90
CA LEU A 170 -38.77 -8.89 -2.79
C LEU A 170 -39.08 -7.58 -2.05
N THR A 171 -38.36 -7.29 -0.97
CA THR A 171 -38.54 -6.06 -0.18
C THR A 171 -38.21 -4.82 -1.01
N PHE A 172 -37.16 -4.89 -1.83
CA PHE A 172 -36.79 -3.82 -2.76
C PHE A 172 -37.88 -3.60 -3.82
N ILE A 173 -38.38 -4.67 -4.44
CA ILE A 173 -39.46 -4.59 -5.43
C ILE A 173 -40.73 -3.99 -4.82
N GLN A 174 -41.12 -4.42 -3.61
CA GLN A 174 -42.24 -3.86 -2.87
C GLN A 174 -42.07 -2.35 -2.62
N THR A 175 -40.87 -1.95 -2.17
CA THR A 175 -40.55 -0.53 -1.92
C THR A 175 -40.61 0.28 -3.22
N TRP A 176 -40.10 -0.25 -4.33
CA TRP A 176 -40.15 0.41 -5.63
C TRP A 176 -41.59 0.66 -6.11
N PHE A 177 -42.46 -0.36 -6.04
CA PHE A 177 -43.88 -0.22 -6.41
C PHE A 177 -44.66 0.69 -5.45
N ALA A 178 -44.27 0.76 -4.17
CA ALA A 178 -44.88 1.68 -3.22
C ALA A 178 -44.54 3.16 -3.52
N ILE A 179 -43.33 3.43 -4.05
CA ILE A 179 -42.88 4.78 -4.41
C ILE A 179 -43.35 5.20 -5.81
N ASN A 180 -43.36 4.27 -6.77
CA ASN A 180 -43.88 4.47 -8.13
C ASN A 180 -45.15 3.62 -8.34
N PRO A 181 -46.30 4.01 -7.76
CA PRO A 181 -47.55 3.35 -8.07
C PRO A 181 -47.85 3.53 -9.56
N ALA A 182 -48.20 2.45 -10.24
CA ALA A 182 -48.66 2.54 -11.63
C ALA A 182 -49.97 3.35 -11.65
N SER A 183 -49.92 4.52 -12.30
CA SER A 183 -51.07 5.38 -12.63
C SER A 183 -51.98 4.73 -13.66
#